data_AF-A0A1V4WKJ8-F1
#
_entry.id   AF-A0A1V4WKJ8-F1
#
_cell.length_a   1.000
_cell.length_b   1.000
_cell.length_c   1.000
_cell.angle_alpha   90.00
_cell.angle_beta   90.00
_cell.angle_gamma   90.00
#
_symmetry.space_group_name_H-M   'P 1'
#
loop_
_entity.id
_entity.type
_entity.pdbx_description
1 polymer ?
#
loop_
_entity_poly.entity_id
_entity_poly.type
_entity_poly.pdbx_seq_one_letter_code
_entity_poly.pdbx_strand_id
1 'polypeptide(L)'
;MVLFLSACSYVPIQNNIPEDTIREENARENRLAERLQKAAELYGHGDLDGALKVNQAIMPLCEKRPPCDQALFNMGLIYASNNSAKRDYRKSMAMFQRVVREYPQSPLAPQAKTWIGVLGVIEKSKEVDMEMERAKKKLAR
;
A
#
# COMPACT_ATOMS: atom_id res chain seq x y z
N MET A 1 68.15 4.46 3.24
CA MET A 1 67.37 5.56 2.61
C MET A 1 65.93 5.11 2.57
N VAL A 2 65.07 5.77 3.34
CA VAL A 2 63.66 5.39 3.56
C VAL A 2 62.89 5.63 2.26
N LEU A 3 62.35 4.57 1.65
CA LEU A 3 61.34 4.68 0.60
C LEU A 3 59.99 4.33 1.22
N PHE A 4 59.17 5.36 1.42
CA PHE A 4 57.78 5.24 1.85
C PHE A 4 56.95 4.60 0.72
N LEU A 5 56.75 3.28 0.79
CA LEU A 5 55.59 2.65 0.17
C LEU A 5 54.52 2.57 1.25
N SER A 6 53.67 3.60 1.30
CA SER A 6 52.49 3.60 2.17
C SER A 6 51.58 2.46 1.75
N ALA A 7 51.64 1.36 2.50
CA ALA A 7 50.68 0.28 2.40
C ALA A 7 49.33 0.83 2.89
N CYS A 8 48.53 1.34 1.95
CA CYS A 8 47.09 1.48 2.16
C CYS A 8 46.57 0.07 2.46
N SER A 9 46.49 -0.23 3.76
CA SER A 9 45.97 -1.47 4.27
C SER A 9 44.50 -1.47 3.88
N TYR A 10 44.16 -2.27 2.87
CA TYR A 10 42.78 -2.57 2.53
C TYR A 10 42.17 -3.20 3.78
N VAL A 11 41.39 -2.42 4.54
CA VAL A 11 40.57 -2.95 5.62
C VAL A 11 39.32 -3.48 4.94
N PRO A 12 39.12 -4.81 4.82
CA PRO A 12 37.83 -5.30 4.37
C PRO A 12 36.82 -4.93 5.46
N ILE A 13 35.84 -4.11 5.10
CA ILE A 13 34.64 -3.95 5.93
C ILE A 13 33.97 -5.32 5.94
N GLN A 14 34.22 -6.11 6.99
CA GLN A 14 33.40 -7.28 7.30
C GLN A 14 32.02 -6.76 7.69
N ASN A 15 31.17 -6.52 6.70
CA ASN A 15 29.73 -6.40 6.89
C ASN A 15 29.17 -7.80 7.23
N ASN A 16 29.60 -8.36 8.36
CA ASN A 16 28.94 -9.50 8.97
C ASN A 16 27.84 -8.93 9.87
N ILE A 17 26.63 -8.82 9.31
CA ILE A 17 25.43 -8.57 10.09
C ILE A 17 25.34 -9.71 11.14
N PRO A 18 25.22 -9.40 12.44
CA PRO A 18 25.12 -10.43 13.48
C PRO A 18 23.96 -11.39 13.20
N GLU A 19 24.17 -12.69 13.43
CA GLU A 19 23.17 -13.74 13.16
C GLU A 19 21.84 -13.49 13.89
N ASP A 20 21.90 -12.92 15.11
CA ASP A 20 20.71 -12.53 15.86
C ASP A 20 19.89 -11.44 15.16
N THR A 21 20.54 -10.47 14.51
CA THR A 21 19.86 -9.42 13.72
C THR A 21 19.14 -10.03 12.52
N ILE A 22 19.77 -10.99 11.83
CA ILE A 22 19.16 -11.71 10.70
C ILE A 22 17.93 -12.51 11.19
N ARG A 23 18.05 -13.18 12.33
CA ARG A 23 16.93 -13.94 12.93
C ARG A 23 15.75 -13.04 13.29
N GLU A 24 16.01 -11.86 13.85
CA GLU A 24 14.98 -10.89 14.20
C GLU A 24 14.28 -10.30 12.98
N GLU A 25 15.02 -9.99 11.92
CA GLU A 25 14.48 -9.51 10.65
C GLU A 25 13.59 -10.56 9.99
N ASN A 26 14.08 -11.80 9.85
CA ASN A 26 13.28 -12.92 9.32
C ASN A 26 12.00 -13.17 10.14
N ALA A 27 12.10 -13.11 11.47
CA ALA A 27 10.94 -13.27 12.34
C ALA A 27 9.93 -12.12 12.15
N ARG A 28 10.40 -10.90 11.89
CA ARG A 28 9.54 -9.76 11.58
C ARG A 28 8.85 -9.93 10.23
N GLU A 29 9.58 -10.33 9.19
CA GLU A 29 9.02 -10.58 7.86
C GLU A 29 7.92 -11.64 7.91
N ASN A 30 8.18 -12.77 8.59
CA ASN A 30 7.20 -13.83 8.78
C ASN A 30 5.92 -13.32 9.49
N ARG A 31 6.07 -12.53 10.57
CA ARG A 31 4.91 -11.93 11.26
C ARG A 31 4.10 -10.98 10.37
N LEU A 32 4.75 -10.26 9.46
CA LEU A 32 4.06 -9.37 8.52
C LEU A 32 3.34 -10.17 7.42
N ALA A 33 3.95 -11.26 6.95
CA ALA A 33 3.32 -12.18 5.99
C ALA A 33 2.08 -12.85 6.58
N GLU A 34 2.14 -13.34 7.82
CA GLU A 34 0.99 -13.90 8.54
C GLU A 34 -0.16 -12.89 8.67
N ARG A 35 0.15 -11.62 8.97
CA ARG A 35 -0.85 -10.56 9.03
C ARG A 35 -1.51 -10.30 7.67
N LEU A 36 -0.72 -10.30 6.58
CA LEU A 36 -1.30 -10.19 5.24
C LEU A 36 -2.23 -11.36 4.92
N GLN A 37 -1.79 -12.59 5.22
CA GLN A 37 -2.62 -13.77 5.01
C GLN A 37 -3.93 -13.65 5.79
N LYS A 38 -3.87 -13.23 7.06
CA LYS A 38 -5.06 -13.02 7.87
C LYS A 38 -6.00 -11.96 7.26
N ALA A 39 -5.45 -10.87 6.74
CA ALA A 39 -6.24 -9.85 6.08
C ALA A 39 -6.94 -10.39 4.82
N ALA A 40 -6.26 -11.22 4.03
CA ALA A 40 -6.82 -11.85 2.84
C ALA A 40 -7.93 -12.85 3.19
N GLU A 41 -7.74 -13.65 4.24
CA GLU A 41 -8.79 -14.56 4.76
C GLU A 41 -10.04 -13.79 5.20
N LEU A 42 -9.87 -12.72 5.97
CA LEU A 42 -11.00 -11.88 6.41
C LEU A 42 -11.73 -11.26 5.20
N TYR A 43 -10.98 -10.78 4.21
CA TYR A 43 -11.54 -10.26 2.97
C TYR A 43 -12.36 -11.32 2.21
N GLY A 44 -11.82 -12.54 2.08
CA GLY A 44 -12.48 -13.67 1.41
C GLY A 44 -13.78 -14.10 2.09
N HIS A 45 -13.86 -13.97 3.42
CA HIS A 45 -15.08 -14.22 4.19
C HIS A 45 -16.07 -13.03 4.21
N GLY A 46 -15.73 -11.93 3.55
CA GLY A 46 -16.56 -10.72 3.52
C GLY A 46 -16.45 -9.84 4.76
N ASP A 47 -15.58 -10.16 5.73
CA ASP A 47 -15.26 -9.27 6.85
C ASP A 47 -14.30 -8.17 6.40
N LEU A 48 -14.83 -7.22 5.63
CA LEU A 48 -14.09 -6.10 5.06
C LEU A 48 -13.56 -5.15 6.13
N ASP A 49 -14.28 -5.00 7.25
CA ASP A 49 -13.86 -4.17 8.37
C ASP A 49 -12.70 -4.80 9.14
N GLY A 50 -12.76 -6.12 9.39
CA GLY A 50 -11.64 -6.88 9.95
C GLY A 50 -10.42 -6.85 9.04
N ALA A 51 -10.60 -7.13 7.75
CA ALA A 51 -9.52 -7.05 6.76
C ALA A 51 -8.87 -5.66 6.71
N LEU A 52 -9.67 -4.59 6.76
CA LEU A 52 -9.18 -3.22 6.78
C LEU A 52 -8.33 -2.94 8.03
N LYS A 53 -8.80 -3.34 9.22
CA LYS A 53 -8.06 -3.18 10.47
C LYS A 53 -6.71 -3.89 10.44
N VAL A 54 -6.66 -5.11 9.91
CA VAL A 54 -5.40 -5.86 9.83
C VAL A 54 -4.43 -5.18 8.86
N ASN A 55 -4.87 -4.76 7.68
CA ASN A 55 -4.00 -4.03 6.74
C ASN A 55 -3.49 -2.70 7.33
N GLN A 56 -4.33 -1.96 8.06
CA GLN A 56 -3.91 -0.75 8.76
C GLN A 56 -2.82 -1.01 9.81
N ALA A 57 -2.93 -2.11 10.54
CA ALA A 57 -1.94 -2.51 11.55
C ALA A 57 -0.59 -2.93 10.96
N ILE A 58 -0.51 -3.28 9.66
CA ILE A 58 0.75 -3.57 8.96
C ILE A 58 1.56 -2.29 8.71
N MET A 59 0.89 -1.18 8.40
CA MET A 59 1.53 0.08 7.98
C MET A 59 2.65 0.60 8.90
N PRO A 60 2.48 0.65 10.24
CA PRO A 60 3.57 1.11 11.12
C PRO A 60 4.70 0.10 11.25
N LEU A 61 4.48 -1.17 10.88
CA LEU A 61 5.43 -2.27 11.12
C LEU A 61 6.28 -2.64 9.92
N CYS A 62 5.91 -2.22 8.71
CA CYS A 62 6.58 -2.62 7.47
C CYS A 62 7.64 -1.60 6.97
N GLU A 63 7.87 -0.48 7.66
CA GLU A 63 8.96 0.50 7.40
C GLU A 63 9.13 0.89 5.91
N LYS A 64 8.02 1.09 5.19
CA LYS A 64 8.04 1.41 3.75
C LYS A 64 8.73 0.35 2.86
N ARG A 65 8.79 -0.89 3.31
CA ARG A 65 9.18 -2.07 2.54
C ARG A 65 7.97 -3.00 2.34
N PRO A 66 8.03 -3.96 1.40
CA PRO A 66 7.05 -5.04 1.37
C PRO A 66 6.88 -5.63 2.79
N PRO A 67 5.65 -5.92 3.23
CA PRO A 67 4.40 -5.90 2.47
C PRO A 67 3.56 -4.60 2.51
N CYS A 68 4.14 -3.44 2.82
CA CYS A 68 3.36 -2.19 2.91
C CYS A 68 2.58 -1.86 1.63
N ASP A 69 3.16 -2.15 0.47
CA ASP A 69 2.55 -1.95 -0.85
C ASP A 69 1.29 -2.80 -1.02
N GLN A 70 1.38 -4.09 -0.67
CA GLN A 70 0.24 -5.00 -0.68
C GLN A 70 -0.85 -4.56 0.32
N ALA A 71 -0.46 -4.12 1.52
CA ALA A 71 -1.40 -3.64 2.52
C ALA A 71 -2.17 -2.42 2.02
N LEU A 72 -1.49 -1.44 1.41
CA LEU A 72 -2.12 -0.28 0.78
C LEU A 72 -3.04 -0.67 -0.37
N PHE A 73 -2.59 -1.59 -1.22
CA PHE A 73 -3.39 -2.08 -2.35
C PHE A 73 -4.69 -2.73 -1.87
N ASN A 74 -4.61 -3.62 -0.87
CA ASN A 74 -5.76 -4.27 -0.24
C ASN A 74 -6.73 -3.25 0.37
N MET A 75 -6.22 -2.22 1.08
CA MET A 75 -7.04 -1.13 1.61
C MET A 75 -7.78 -0.38 0.48
N GLY A 76 -7.09 -0.14 -0.65
CA GLY A 76 -7.69 0.43 -1.85
C GLY A 76 -8.88 -0.39 -2.35
N LEU A 77 -8.71 -1.71 -2.49
CA LEU A 77 -9.79 -2.63 -2.90
C LEU A 77 -10.97 -2.62 -1.91
N ILE A 78 -10.70 -2.63 -0.61
CA ILE A 78 -11.75 -2.59 0.43
C ILE A 78 -12.57 -1.30 0.34
N TYR A 79 -11.93 -0.15 0.14
CA TYR A 79 -12.64 1.12 -0.03
C TYR A 79 -13.40 1.23 -1.36
N ALA A 80 -12.98 0.49 -2.40
CA ALA A 80 -13.71 0.42 -3.67
C ALA A 80 -14.87 -0.59 -3.67
N SER A 81 -14.87 -1.55 -2.73
CA SER A 81 -15.86 -2.62 -2.71
C SER A 81 -17.28 -2.13 -2.49
N ASN A 82 -18.22 -2.58 -3.32
CA ASN A 82 -19.64 -2.28 -3.17
C ASN A 82 -20.26 -2.88 -1.91
N ASN A 83 -19.64 -3.92 -1.34
CA ASN A 83 -20.10 -4.56 -0.11
C ASN A 83 -19.51 -3.90 1.13
N SER A 84 -18.66 -2.89 0.98
CA SER A 84 -18.06 -2.16 2.10
C SER A 84 -19.01 -1.07 2.58
N ALA A 85 -19.40 -1.12 3.86
CA ALA A 85 -20.10 -0.01 4.51
C ALA A 85 -19.26 1.28 4.54
N LYS A 86 -17.93 1.15 4.37
CA LYS A 86 -16.97 2.26 4.32
C LYS A 86 -16.59 2.64 2.89
N ARG A 87 -17.35 2.20 1.87
CA ARG A 87 -17.05 2.48 0.46
C ARG A 87 -16.86 3.97 0.23
N ASP A 88 -15.71 4.30 -0.33
CA ASP A 88 -15.28 5.67 -0.59
C ASP A 88 -14.23 5.63 -1.69
N TYR A 89 -14.63 5.94 -2.93
CA TYR A 89 -13.74 5.83 -4.08
C TYR A 89 -12.59 6.83 -4.00
N ARG A 90 -12.78 7.99 -3.35
CA ARG A 90 -11.71 8.96 -3.14
C ARG A 90 -10.66 8.41 -2.18
N LYS A 91 -11.06 7.78 -1.07
CA LYS A 91 -10.11 7.08 -0.17
C LYS A 91 -9.43 5.90 -0.86
N SER A 92 -10.19 5.13 -1.65
CA SER A 92 -9.63 4.03 -2.44
C SER A 92 -8.52 4.53 -3.38
N MET A 93 -8.80 5.56 -4.18
CA MET A 93 -7.82 6.22 -5.03
C MET A 93 -6.62 6.72 -4.25
N ALA A 94 -6.82 7.32 -3.07
CA ALA A 94 -5.72 7.79 -2.23
C ALA A 94 -4.79 6.63 -1.83
N MET A 95 -5.32 5.44 -1.51
CA MET A 95 -4.47 4.28 -1.19
C MET A 95 -3.68 3.81 -2.42
N PHE A 96 -4.30 3.73 -3.60
CA PHE A 96 -3.60 3.36 -4.83
C PHE A 96 -2.55 4.39 -5.25
N GLN A 97 -2.81 5.69 -5.06
CA GLN A 97 -1.83 6.75 -5.30
C GLN A 97 -0.60 6.59 -4.40
N ARG A 98 -0.80 6.14 -3.15
CA ARG A 98 0.31 5.81 -2.26
C ARG A 98 1.13 4.63 -2.79
N VAL A 99 0.50 3.56 -3.29
CA VAL A 99 1.22 2.44 -3.94
C VAL A 99 2.12 2.96 -5.06
N VAL A 100 1.58 3.76 -5.97
CA VAL A 100 2.32 4.29 -7.13
C VAL A 100 3.48 5.21 -6.71
N ARG A 101 3.28 6.06 -5.70
CA ARG A 101 4.25 7.07 -5.28
C ARG A 101 5.32 6.52 -4.33
N GLU A 102 4.90 5.73 -3.34
CA GLU A 102 5.77 5.21 -2.28
C GLU A 102 6.47 3.91 -2.71
N TYR A 103 5.89 3.15 -3.65
CA TYR A 103 6.39 1.85 -4.10
C TYR A 103 6.40 1.73 -5.64
N PRO A 104 7.11 2.62 -6.36
CA PRO A 104 7.08 2.63 -7.83
C PRO A 104 7.62 1.36 -8.49
N GLN A 105 8.44 0.58 -7.77
CA GLN A 105 8.99 -0.71 -8.23
C GLN A 105 8.11 -1.91 -7.85
N SER A 106 7.03 -1.71 -7.10
CA SER A 106 6.11 -2.78 -6.74
C SER A 106 5.43 -3.34 -8.00
N PRO A 107 5.27 -4.66 -8.13
CA PRO A 107 4.48 -5.26 -9.21
C PRO A 107 3.01 -4.81 -9.20
N LEU A 108 2.54 -4.23 -8.08
CA LEU A 108 1.19 -3.69 -7.94
C LEU A 108 1.05 -2.27 -8.50
N ALA A 109 2.14 -1.55 -8.75
CA ALA A 109 2.08 -0.16 -9.18
C ALA A 109 1.34 0.03 -10.52
N PRO A 110 1.55 -0.80 -11.56
CA PRO A 110 0.75 -0.72 -12.79
C PRO A 110 -0.75 -0.94 -12.53
N GLN A 111 -1.09 -1.95 -11.71
CA GLN A 111 -2.49 -2.25 -11.40
C GLN A 111 -3.15 -1.13 -10.59
N ALA A 112 -2.42 -0.52 -9.66
CA ALA A 112 -2.88 0.64 -8.89
C ALA A 112 -3.18 1.84 -9.81
N LYS A 113 -2.36 2.10 -10.83
CA LYS A 113 -2.64 3.15 -11.84
C LYS A 113 -3.94 2.87 -12.59
N THR A 114 -4.19 1.63 -12.98
CA THR A 114 -5.45 1.24 -13.64
C THR A 114 -6.65 1.52 -12.73
N TRP A 115 -6.57 1.12 -11.46
CA TRP A 115 -7.63 1.41 -10.48
C TRP A 115 -7.89 2.91 -10.30
N ILE A 116 -6.84 3.74 -10.24
CA ILE A 116 -6.99 5.21 -10.15
C ILE A 116 -7.78 5.74 -11.36
N GLY A 117 -7.47 5.26 -12.56
CA GLY A 117 -8.18 5.66 -13.78
C GLY A 117 -9.66 5.28 -13.74
N VAL A 118 -9.96 4.01 -13.42
CA VAL A 118 -11.34 3.50 -13.34
C VAL A 118 -12.16 4.27 -12.29
N LEU A 119 -11.62 4.42 -11.09
CA LEU A 119 -12.31 5.12 -10.00
C LEU A 119 -12.48 6.61 -10.28
N GLY A 120 -11.53 7.24 -10.97
CA GLY A 120 -11.64 8.63 -11.40
C GLY A 120 -12.79 8.86 -12.38
N VAL A 121 -13.01 7.93 -13.31
CA VAL A 121 -14.16 7.98 -14.23
C VAL A 121 -15.47 7.84 -13.45
N ILE A 122 -15.54 6.90 -12.50
CA ILE A 122 -16.75 6.66 -11.69
C ILE A 122 -17.12 7.90 -10.86
N GLU A 123 -16.16 8.50 -10.15
CA GLU A 123 -16.44 9.70 -9.34
C GLU A 123 -16.83 10.90 -10.20
N LYS A 124 -16.15 11.11 -11.34
CA LYS A 124 -16.51 12.20 -12.26
C LYS A 124 -17.92 12.04 -12.83
N SER A 125 -18.32 10.82 -13.18
CA SER A 125 -19.68 10.55 -13.66
C SER A 125 -20.73 10.93 -12.62
N LYS A 126 -20.50 10.54 -11.36
CA LYS A 126 -21.38 10.86 -10.24
C LYS A 126 -21.50 12.38 -10.02
N GLU A 127 -20.40 13.12 -10.16
CA GLU A 127 -20.41 14.59 -10.05
C GLU A 127 -21.27 15.23 -11.14
N VAL A 128 -21.11 14.80 -12.40
CA VAL A 128 -21.91 15.29 -13.54
C VAL A 128 -23.41 15.01 -13.33
N ASP A 129 -23.77 13.80 -12.89
CA ASP A 129 -25.17 13.45 -12.62
C ASP A 129 -25.78 14.35 -11.54
N MET A 130 -25.05 14.58 -10.44
CA MET A 130 -25.49 15.47 -9.37
C MET A 130 -25.66 16.92 -9.85
N GLU A 131 -24.76 17.41 -10.69
CA GLU A 131 -24.84 18.76 -11.27
C GLU A 131 -26.04 18.92 -12.19
N MET A 132 -26.29 17.95 -13.06
CA MET A 132 -27.45 17.92 -13.94
C MET A 132 -28.76 17.94 -13.14
N GLU A 133 -28.87 17.13 -12.09
CA GLU A 133 -30.07 17.10 -11.24
C GLU A 133 -30.28 18.41 -10.47
N ARG A 134 -29.19 19.05 -10.01
CA ARG A 134 -29.26 20.38 -9.40
C ARG A 134 -29.71 21.45 -10.40
N ALA A 135 -29.22 21.39 -11.64
CA ALA A 135 -29.61 22.32 -12.69
C ALA A 135 -31.10 22.18 -13.04
N LYS A 136 -31.60 20.95 -13.22
CA LYS A 136 -33.03 20.67 -13.45
C LYS A 136 -33.92 21.26 -12.36
N LYS A 137 -33.56 21.08 -11.08
CA LYS A 137 -34.33 21.63 -9.94
C LYS A 137 -34.37 23.15 -9.90
N LYS A 138 -33.34 23.84 -10.39
CA LYS A 138 -33.31 25.31 -10.47
C LYS A 138 -34.20 25.84 -11.58
N LEU A 139 -34.24 25.15 -12.72
CA LEU A 139 -35.10 25.52 -13.86
C LEU A 139 -36.60 25.26 -13.59
N ALA A 140 -36.91 24.35 -12.66
CA ALA A 140 -38.28 24.02 -12.27
C ALA A 140 -38.86 24.94 -11.16
N ARG A 141 -38.13 25.96 -10.73
CA ARG A 141 -38.57 26.99 -9.75
C ARG A 141 -38.86 28.29 -10.47
#